data_AF-A0A2E5ESF5-F1
#
_entry.id   AF-A0A2E5ESF5-F1
#
_cell.length_a   1.000
_cell.length_b   1.000
_cell.length_c   1.000
_cell.angle_alpha   90.00
_cell.angle_beta   90.00
_cell.angle_gamma   90.00
#
_symmetry.space_group_name_H-M   'P 1'
#
loop_
_entity.id
_entity.type
_entity.pdbx_description
1 polymer ?
#
loop_
_entity_poly.entity_id
_entity_poly.type
_entity_poly.pdbx_seq_one_letter_code
_entity_poly.pdbx_strand_id
1 'polypeptide(L)'
;MSAFNENLTLDQKILEWAGNSEALARLKKVEMAQRQELAKELFPDPKYGTQHHQLGGGYKVTLVHKQDTKLDEDAFALIQPELEKLGDDAKAELTNAVKYKASLVMAGYKNMSDTVKELFDEAVVTKDASPSLKLVVPKEDK
;
A
#
# COMPACT_ATOMS: atom_id res chain seq x y z
N MET A 1 -17.13 -22.76 3.63
CA MET A 1 -18.33 -21.92 3.42
C MET A 1 -18.24 -21.36 2.02
N SER A 2 -19.28 -21.50 1.19
CA SER A 2 -19.31 -20.87 -0.14
C SER A 2 -19.35 -19.35 0.01
N ALA A 3 -18.56 -18.63 -0.78
CA ALA A 3 -18.49 -17.16 -0.75
C ALA A 3 -19.72 -16.47 -1.37
N PHE A 4 -20.55 -17.25 -2.08
CA PHE A 4 -21.82 -16.84 -2.67
C PHE A 4 -22.90 -17.84 -2.28
N ASN A 5 -24.16 -17.41 -2.32
CA ASN A 5 -25.28 -18.33 -2.20
C ASN A 5 -25.25 -19.37 -3.34
N GLU A 6 -25.40 -20.66 -2.99
CA GLU A 6 -25.25 -21.79 -3.91
C GLU A 6 -26.30 -21.78 -5.03
N ASN A 7 -27.43 -21.10 -4.80
CA ASN A 7 -28.54 -21.01 -5.76
C ASN A 7 -28.42 -19.87 -6.79
N LEU A 8 -27.30 -19.13 -6.82
CA LEU A 8 -27.11 -18.02 -7.76
C LEU A 8 -26.45 -18.47 -9.08
N THR A 9 -26.97 -17.94 -10.18
CA THR A 9 -26.33 -18.01 -11.50
C THR A 9 -25.00 -17.25 -11.51
N LEU A 10 -24.15 -17.52 -12.51
CA LEU A 10 -22.87 -16.83 -12.63
C LEU A 10 -23.04 -15.31 -12.78
N ASP A 11 -23.99 -14.87 -13.60
CA ASP A 11 -24.26 -13.46 -13.84
C ASP A 11 -24.73 -12.76 -12.56
N GLN A 12 -25.58 -13.40 -11.77
CA GLN A 12 -26.00 -12.89 -10.47
C GLN A 12 -24.82 -12.76 -9.49
N LYS A 13 -23.90 -13.75 -9.48
CA LYS A 13 -22.68 -13.67 -8.66
C LYS A 13 -21.78 -12.51 -9.08
N ILE A 14 -21.67 -12.22 -10.39
CA ILE A 14 -20.91 -11.08 -10.91
C ILE A 14 -21.54 -9.76 -10.47
N LEU A 15 -22.86 -9.61 -10.59
CA LEU A 15 -23.56 -8.39 -10.16
C LEU A 15 -23.49 -8.18 -8.65
N GLU A 16 -23.64 -9.25 -7.85
CA GLU A 16 -23.48 -9.19 -6.40
C GLU A 16 -22.06 -8.77 -6.00
N TRP A 17 -21.03 -9.36 -6.62
CA TRP A 17 -19.64 -8.95 -6.40
C TRP A 17 -19.41 -7.47 -6.75
N ALA A 18 -19.93 -7.02 -7.89
CA ALA A 18 -19.79 -5.63 -8.33
C ALA A 18 -20.45 -4.65 -7.34
N GLY A 19 -21.67 -4.95 -6.90
CA GLY A 19 -22.37 -4.16 -5.88
C GLY A 19 -21.63 -4.13 -4.54
N ASN A 20 -21.08 -5.26 -4.10
CA ASN A 20 -20.27 -5.35 -2.88
C ASN A 20 -18.97 -4.53 -2.97
N SER A 21 -18.31 -4.55 -4.13
CA SER A 21 -17.11 -3.76 -4.38
C SER A 21 -17.38 -2.26 -4.30
N GLU A 22 -18.48 -1.80 -4.91
CA GLU A 22 -18.91 -0.39 -4.86
C GLU A 22 -19.31 0.01 -3.44
N ALA A 23 -20.11 -0.82 -2.75
CA ALA A 23 -20.50 -0.59 -1.36
C ALA A 23 -19.27 -0.47 -0.45
N LEU A 24 -18.27 -1.35 -0.62
CA LEU A 24 -17.01 -1.29 0.12
C LEU A 24 -16.25 0.02 -0.15
N ALA A 25 -16.17 0.44 -1.41
CA ALA A 25 -15.51 1.69 -1.77
C ALA A 25 -16.20 2.91 -1.12
N ARG A 26 -17.55 2.92 -1.11
CA ARG A 26 -18.35 3.96 -0.44
C ARG A 26 -18.14 3.92 1.07
N LEU A 27 -18.27 2.75 1.69
CA LEU A 27 -18.15 2.58 3.15
C LEU A 27 -16.75 2.95 3.64
N LYS A 28 -15.69 2.65 2.89
CA LYS A 28 -14.32 3.10 3.22
C LYS A 28 -14.21 4.62 3.31
N LYS A 29 -14.90 5.37 2.46
CA LYS A 29 -14.93 6.84 2.52
C LYS A 29 -15.69 7.34 3.73
N VAL A 30 -16.86 6.75 3.99
CA VAL A 30 -17.73 7.10 5.13
C VAL A 30 -17.00 6.84 6.45
N GLU A 31 -16.42 5.64 6.61
CA GLU A 31 -15.69 5.29 7.83
C GLU A 31 -14.44 6.15 8.01
N MET A 32 -13.72 6.50 6.94
CA MET A 32 -12.60 7.45 7.03
C MET A 32 -13.04 8.82 7.57
N ALA A 33 -14.16 9.35 7.10
CA ALA A 33 -14.70 10.62 7.57
C ALA A 33 -15.10 10.53 9.06
N GLN A 34 -15.81 9.48 9.45
CA GLN A 34 -16.19 9.21 10.83
C GLN A 34 -14.96 9.10 11.74
N ARG A 35 -13.92 8.40 11.29
CA ARG A 35 -12.66 8.26 12.03
C ARG A 35 -11.98 9.61 12.25
N GLN A 36 -11.97 10.47 11.24
CA GLN A 36 -11.39 11.82 11.37
C GLN A 36 -12.18 12.70 12.34
N GLU A 37 -13.50 12.59 12.33
CA GLU A 37 -14.39 13.30 13.26
C GLU A 37 -14.17 12.82 14.71
N LEU A 38 -14.24 11.52 14.95
CA LEU A 38 -13.99 10.92 16.26
C LEU A 38 -12.58 11.22 16.78
N ALA A 39 -11.57 11.23 15.91
CA ALA A 39 -10.21 11.58 16.31
C ALA A 39 -10.13 13.03 16.83
N LYS A 40 -10.84 13.98 16.20
CA LYS A 40 -10.89 15.37 16.65
C LYS A 40 -11.66 15.54 17.96
N GLU A 41 -12.78 14.84 18.12
CA GLU A 41 -13.60 14.92 19.33
C GLU A 41 -12.90 14.30 20.54
N LEU A 42 -12.32 13.11 20.37
CA LEU A 42 -11.71 12.35 21.48
C LEU A 42 -10.28 12.82 21.79
N PHE A 43 -9.60 13.43 20.83
CA PHE A 43 -8.20 13.88 20.95
C PHE A 43 -8.01 15.27 20.29
N PRO A 44 -8.55 16.35 20.89
CA PRO A 44 -8.51 17.70 20.30
C PRO A 44 -7.10 18.30 20.19
N ASP A 45 -6.17 17.86 21.04
CA ASP A 45 -4.75 18.22 20.98
C ASP A 45 -3.89 16.95 21.01
N PRO A 46 -3.78 16.22 19.88
CA PRO A 46 -3.14 14.93 19.86
C PRO A 46 -1.61 15.07 19.91
N LYS A 47 -1.00 14.44 20.91
CA LYS A 47 0.46 14.32 21.02
C LYS A 47 1.01 13.21 20.13
N TYR A 48 2.25 13.37 19.67
CA TYR A 48 2.96 12.29 18.98
C TYR A 48 3.05 11.03 19.83
N GLY A 49 2.88 9.88 19.19
CA GLY A 49 2.81 8.58 19.82
C GLY A 49 1.38 8.07 19.98
N THR A 50 1.20 7.18 20.96
CA THR A 50 -0.06 6.47 21.18
C THR A 50 -0.82 7.09 22.34
N GLN A 51 -2.09 7.42 22.10
CA GLN A 51 -2.99 8.00 23.08
C GLN A 51 -4.26 7.14 23.21
N HIS A 52 -4.84 7.12 24.40
CA HIS A 52 -6.02 6.30 24.71
C HIS A 52 -7.14 7.13 25.29
N HIS A 53 -8.36 6.87 24.84
CA HIS A 53 -9.60 7.40 25.41
C HIS A 53 -10.43 6.22 25.94
N GLN A 54 -10.79 6.23 27.23
CA GLN A 54 -11.54 5.15 27.86
C GLN A 54 -13.04 5.31 27.61
N LEU A 55 -13.71 4.24 27.16
CA LEU A 55 -15.16 4.22 26.92
C LEU A 55 -15.96 3.57 28.07
N GLY A 56 -15.26 3.05 29.08
CA GLY A 56 -15.86 2.24 30.15
C GLY A 56 -15.91 0.75 29.80
N GLY A 57 -16.19 -0.10 30.80
CA GLY A 57 -16.29 -1.56 30.60
C GLY A 57 -15.00 -2.24 30.12
N GLY A 58 -13.84 -1.59 30.27
CA GLY A 58 -12.55 -2.08 29.77
C GLY A 58 -12.25 -1.73 28.31
N TYR A 59 -13.17 -1.06 27.60
CA TYR A 59 -12.97 -0.64 26.22
C TYR A 59 -12.22 0.70 26.15
N LYS A 60 -11.26 0.80 25.22
CA LYS A 60 -10.53 2.03 24.92
C LYS A 60 -10.43 2.27 23.42
N VAL A 61 -10.59 3.52 23.01
CA VAL A 61 -10.22 4.00 21.67
C VAL A 61 -8.76 4.40 21.71
N THR A 62 -7.99 3.98 20.71
CA THR A 62 -6.56 4.28 20.61
C THR A 62 -6.29 5.12 19.37
N LEU A 63 -5.72 6.31 19.56
CA LEU A 63 -5.19 7.13 18.48
C LEU A 63 -3.68 6.95 18.42
N VAL A 64 -3.15 6.68 17.24
CA VAL A 64 -1.71 6.63 16.96
C VAL A 64 -1.36 7.79 16.05
N HIS A 65 -0.78 8.85 16.63
CA HIS A 65 -0.36 10.02 15.88
C HIS A 65 1.14 9.92 15.56
N LYS A 66 1.49 9.86 14.28
CA LYS A 66 2.86 9.64 13.80
C LYS A 66 3.26 10.72 12.80
N GLN A 67 4.54 11.06 12.79
CA GLN A 67 5.16 11.75 11.66
C GLN A 67 5.52 10.71 10.60
N ASP A 68 5.20 11.02 9.35
CA ASP A 68 5.56 10.20 8.20
C ASP A 68 6.77 10.87 7.51
N THR A 69 7.97 10.53 7.97
CA THR A 69 9.22 10.99 7.34
C THR A 69 9.57 10.04 6.21
N LYS A 70 9.43 10.51 4.98
CA LYS A 70 9.79 9.77 3.76
C LYS A 70 11.02 10.38 3.12
N LEU A 71 11.84 9.52 2.52
CA LEU A 71 12.92 9.96 1.65
C LEU A 71 12.30 10.45 0.33
N ASP A 72 12.64 11.66 -0.06
CA ASP A 72 12.39 12.17 -1.40
C ASP A 72 13.54 11.70 -2.30
N GLU A 73 13.27 10.76 -3.20
CA GLU A 73 14.28 10.11 -4.02
C GLU A 73 14.93 11.09 -5.01
N ASP A 74 14.15 12.03 -5.56
CA ASP A 74 14.63 13.01 -6.52
C ASP A 74 15.54 14.03 -5.82
N ALA A 75 15.11 14.55 -4.67
CA ALA A 75 15.94 15.45 -3.87
C ALA A 75 17.19 14.73 -3.33
N PHE A 76 17.08 13.46 -2.95
CA PHE A 76 18.21 12.66 -2.48
C PHE A 76 19.26 12.45 -3.57
N ALA A 77 18.84 12.17 -4.81
CA ALA A 77 19.76 12.04 -5.95
C ALA A 77 20.52 13.34 -6.24
N LEU A 78 19.87 14.51 -6.06
CA LEU A 78 20.49 15.81 -6.28
C LEU A 78 21.59 16.13 -5.25
N ILE A 79 21.42 15.71 -3.99
CA ILE A 79 22.41 15.94 -2.92
C ILE A 79 23.50 14.86 -2.84
N GLN A 80 23.34 13.74 -3.57
CA GLN A 80 24.28 12.62 -3.55
C GLN A 80 25.74 13.03 -3.85
N PRO A 81 26.03 13.91 -4.84
CA PRO A 81 27.40 14.36 -5.10
C PRO A 81 27.99 15.20 -3.95
N GLU A 82 27.15 15.88 -3.16
CA GLU A 82 27.60 16.63 -1.98
C GLU A 82 27.86 15.70 -0.80
N LEU A 83 27.01 14.70 -0.61
CA LEU A 83 27.20 13.64 0.39
C LEU A 83 28.49 12.84 0.15
N GLU A 84 28.84 12.58 -1.11
CA GLU A 84 30.09 11.91 -1.47
C GLU A 84 31.33 12.73 -1.09
N LYS A 85 31.25 14.07 -1.14
CA LYS A 85 32.33 14.97 -0.73
C LYS A 85 32.57 14.98 0.77
N LEU A 86 31.59 14.57 1.58
CA LEU A 86 31.72 14.46 3.04
C LEU A 86 32.57 13.24 3.46
N GLY A 87 32.96 12.38 2.51
CA GLY A 87 33.89 11.28 2.76
C GLY A 87 33.24 10.03 3.34
N ASP A 88 34.05 9.15 3.91
CA ASP A 88 33.62 7.80 4.26
C ASP A 88 32.74 7.73 5.53
N ASP A 89 32.86 8.71 6.44
CA ASP A 89 31.99 8.81 7.62
C ASP A 89 30.52 9.04 7.22
N ALA A 90 30.28 9.96 6.28
CA ALA A 90 28.94 10.20 5.75
C ALA A 90 28.36 8.98 5.02
N LYS A 91 29.19 8.21 4.32
CA LYS A 91 28.76 6.95 3.68
C LYS A 91 28.34 5.91 4.72
N ALA A 92 29.07 5.79 5.83
CA ALA A 92 28.73 4.86 6.90
C ALA A 92 27.39 5.23 7.58
N GLU A 93 27.14 6.52 7.81
CA GLU A 93 25.86 7.01 8.33
C GLU A 93 24.71 6.75 7.35
N LEU A 94 24.91 7.05 6.06
CA LEU A 94 23.91 6.83 5.01
C LEU A 94 23.59 5.35 4.80
N THR A 95 24.56 4.46 4.97
CA THR A 95 24.34 3.00 4.87
C THR A 95 23.32 2.52 5.91
N ASN A 96 23.25 3.16 7.07
CA ASN A 96 22.27 2.84 8.10
C ASN A 96 20.93 3.59 7.91
N ALA A 97 20.94 4.73 7.22
CA ALA A 97 19.75 5.55 7.00
C ALA A 97 18.96 5.19 5.73
N VAL A 98 19.63 4.64 4.71
CA VAL A 98 19.05 4.38 3.39
C VAL A 98 19.16 2.91 3.03
N LYS A 99 18.02 2.28 2.78
CA LYS A 99 17.96 0.88 2.35
C LYS A 99 17.72 0.78 0.85
N TYR A 100 18.68 0.21 0.13
CA TYR A 100 18.51 -0.14 -1.28
C TYR A 100 17.70 -1.43 -1.41
N LYS A 101 16.68 -1.40 -2.27
CA LYS A 101 15.86 -2.56 -2.60
C LYS A 101 15.89 -2.80 -4.10
N ALA A 102 16.56 -3.87 -4.52
CA ALA A 102 16.47 -4.35 -5.88
C ALA A 102 15.01 -4.71 -6.20
N SER A 103 14.52 -4.25 -7.35
CA SER A 103 13.19 -4.59 -7.85
C SER A 103 13.32 -5.10 -9.29
N LEU A 104 12.50 -6.11 -9.62
CA LEU A 104 12.53 -6.73 -10.93
C LEU A 104 11.84 -5.82 -11.96
N VAL A 105 12.58 -5.36 -12.95
CA VAL A 105 12.01 -4.64 -14.09
C VAL A 105 11.62 -5.65 -15.16
N MET A 106 10.31 -5.93 -15.28
CA MET A 106 9.79 -6.99 -16.15
C MET A 106 10.17 -6.82 -17.63
N ALA A 107 10.21 -5.57 -18.14
CA ALA A 107 10.61 -5.33 -19.52
C ALA A 107 12.08 -5.70 -19.75
N GLY A 108 12.97 -5.33 -18.82
CA GLY A 108 14.39 -5.71 -18.88
C GLY A 108 14.58 -7.21 -18.78
N TYR A 109 13.93 -7.85 -17.80
CA TYR A 109 13.97 -9.30 -17.60
C TYR A 109 13.50 -10.10 -18.82
N LYS A 110 12.43 -9.66 -19.49
CA LYS A 110 11.94 -10.31 -20.73
C LYS A 110 12.91 -10.19 -21.90
N ASN A 111 13.73 -9.15 -21.93
CA ASN A 111 14.67 -8.86 -23.01
C ASN A 111 16.10 -9.36 -22.71
N MET A 112 16.30 -10.09 -21.60
CA MET A 112 17.59 -10.70 -21.28
C MET A 112 17.93 -11.82 -22.28
N SER A 113 19.21 -11.99 -22.58
CA SER A 113 19.66 -13.17 -23.32
C SER A 113 19.45 -14.44 -22.49
N ASP A 114 19.23 -15.57 -23.18
CA ASP A 114 18.91 -16.84 -22.52
C ASP A 114 19.97 -17.25 -21.49
N THR A 115 21.26 -17.04 -21.79
CA THR A 115 22.36 -17.35 -20.87
C THR A 115 22.33 -16.52 -19.58
N VAL A 116 21.99 -15.23 -19.65
CA VAL A 116 21.90 -14.38 -18.46
C VAL A 116 20.64 -14.70 -17.67
N LYS A 117 19.56 -14.99 -18.39
CA LYS A 117 18.27 -15.30 -17.81
C LYS A 117 18.30 -16.60 -17.01
N GLU A 118 18.92 -17.66 -17.52
CA GLU A 118 19.05 -18.94 -16.78
C GLU A 118 19.67 -18.75 -15.39
N LEU A 119 20.75 -17.97 -15.28
CA LEU A 119 21.39 -17.69 -14.00
C LEU A 119 20.51 -16.78 -13.12
N PHE A 120 19.85 -15.80 -13.73
CA PHE A 120 19.04 -14.84 -13.00
C PHE A 120 17.71 -15.45 -12.49
N ASP A 121 17.20 -16.48 -13.17
CA ASP A 121 15.98 -17.21 -12.80
C ASP A 121 16.10 -17.86 -11.40
N GLU A 122 17.32 -18.19 -10.94
CA GLU A 122 17.58 -18.68 -9.57
C GLU A 122 17.18 -17.66 -8.49
N ALA A 123 17.24 -16.36 -8.81
CA ALA A 123 16.88 -15.26 -7.92
C ALA A 123 15.42 -14.79 -8.09
N VAL A 124 14.68 -15.33 -9.07
CA VAL A 124 13.32 -14.89 -9.40
C VAL A 124 12.29 -15.87 -8.87
N VAL A 125 11.40 -15.38 -7.98
CA VAL A 125 10.26 -16.15 -7.50
C VAL A 125 9.01 -15.73 -8.27
N THR A 126 8.46 -16.66 -9.05
CA THR A 126 7.19 -16.46 -9.75
C THR A 126 6.05 -17.12 -8.96
N LYS A 127 5.01 -16.35 -8.66
CA LYS A 127 3.78 -16.84 -8.01
C LYS A 127 2.58 -16.31 -8.78
N ASP A 128 1.52 -17.10 -8.85
CA ASP A 128 0.26 -16.64 -9.40
C ASP A 128 -0.28 -15.46 -8.57
N ALA A 129 -0.56 -14.35 -9.25
CA ALA A 129 -1.17 -13.20 -8.63
C ALA A 129 -2.64 -13.49 -8.32
N SER A 130 -3.17 -12.86 -7.27
CA SER A 130 -4.60 -12.89 -7.00
C SER A 130 -5.39 -12.39 -8.23
N PRO A 131 -6.53 -13.01 -8.57
CA PRO A 131 -7.35 -12.57 -9.69
C PRO A 131 -7.74 -11.10 -9.57
N SER A 132 -7.50 -10.34 -10.64
CA SER A 132 -7.96 -8.95 -10.76
C SER A 132 -9.19 -8.92 -11.67
N LEU A 133 -10.36 -8.71 -11.08
CA LEU A 133 -11.62 -8.62 -11.81
C LEU A 133 -12.05 -7.16 -11.96
N LYS A 134 -12.54 -6.80 -13.14
CA LYS A 134 -13.13 -5.48 -13.43
C LYS A 134 -14.40 -5.67 -14.24
N LEU A 135 -15.53 -5.20 -13.71
CA LEU A 135 -16.76 -5.08 -14.50
C LEU A 135 -16.66 -3.83 -15.38
N VAL A 136 -16.72 -4.01 -16.69
CA VAL A 136 -16.73 -2.91 -17.67
C VAL A 136 -18.17 -2.66 -18.08
N VAL A 137 -18.73 -1.54 -17.64
CA VAL A 137 -20.03 -1.07 -18.13
C VAL A 137 -19.86 -0.45 -19.52
N PRO A 138 -20.84 -0.60 -20.44
CA PRO A 138 -20.80 0.05 -21.75
C PRO A 138 -20.57 1.56 -21.60
N LYS A 139 -19.77 2.14 -22.50
CA LYS A 139 -19.70 3.60 -22.61
C LYS A 139 -21.03 4.05 -23.19
N GLU A 140 -21.72 4.97 -22.53
CA GLU A 140 -22.83 5.68 -23.17
C GLU A 140 -22.24 6.43 -24.37
N ASP A 141 -22.63 6.04 -25.58
CA ASP A 141 -22.37 6.84 -26.77
C ASP A 141 -23.10 8.18 -26.58
N LYS A 142 -22.32 9.26 -26.59
CA LYS A 142 -22.84 10.64 -26.57
C LYS A 142 -23.57 10.99 -27.85
#